data_AF-A0A7W7PTQ1-F1
#
_entry.id   AF-A0A7W7PTQ1-F1
#
_cell.length_a   1.000
_cell.length_b   1.000
_cell.length_c   1.000
_cell.angle_alpha   90.00
_cell.angle_beta   90.00
_cell.angle_gamma   90.00
#
_symmetry.space_group_name_H-M   'P 1'
#
loop_
_entity.id
_entity.type
_entity.pdbx_description
1 polymer ?
#
loop_
_entity_poly.entity_id
_entity_poly.type
_entity_poly.pdbx_seq_one_letter_code
_entity_poly.pdbx_strand_id
1 'polypeptide(L)'
;MSETHLRIEVHDPDTRALPALVAADVDAEGGRGMTLVDALTDRWGVQLREDRKVTWCELATGLTSPDGHLRDPSVTRVEVLLDLYAALRPPTCSYEPGPGRVGRAVAEESVIDIVTDFLRWLRAHGYDADEVLDRAQSRCEATHAESGR
;
A
#
# COMPACT_ATOMS: atom_id res chain seq x y z
N MET A 1 -15.75 -3.01 1.85
CA MET A 1 -14.28 -2.98 1.93
C MET A 1 -13.89 -1.51 1.96
N SER A 2 -13.26 -1.02 3.02
CA SER A 2 -12.85 0.37 3.11
C SER A 2 -11.66 0.60 2.18
N GLU A 3 -11.86 1.33 1.09
CA GLU A 3 -10.76 1.72 0.20
C GLU A 3 -9.85 2.74 0.89
N THR A 4 -8.54 2.57 0.74
CA THR A 4 -7.56 3.53 1.27
C THR A 4 -7.56 4.77 0.38
N HIS A 5 -7.58 5.95 0.99
CA HIS A 5 -7.53 7.22 0.29
C HIS A 5 -6.25 7.97 0.66
N LEU A 6 -5.60 8.58 -0.33
CA LEU A 6 -4.51 9.53 -0.10
C LEU A 6 -5.11 10.92 0.09
N ARG A 7 -4.86 11.53 1.25
CA ARG A 7 -5.31 12.88 1.56
C ARG A 7 -4.18 13.89 1.39
N ILE A 8 -4.44 14.94 0.60
CA ILE A 8 -3.50 16.04 0.34
C ILE A 8 -4.11 17.31 0.92
N GLU A 9 -3.33 18.08 1.67
CA GLU A 9 -3.77 19.32 2.33
C GLU A 9 -2.88 20.50 1.95
N VAL A 10 -3.51 21.63 1.65
CA VAL A 10 -2.85 22.92 1.41
C VAL A 10 -3.33 23.90 2.46
N HIS A 11 -2.40 24.45 3.22
CA HIS A 11 -2.66 25.39 4.30
C HIS A 11 -2.38 26.80 3.82
N ASP A 12 -3.36 27.68 3.95
CA ASP A 12 -3.31 29.08 3.51
C ASP A 12 -3.76 29.99 4.67
N PRO A 13 -2.92 30.92 5.16
CA PRO A 13 -3.30 31.84 6.22
C PRO A 13 -4.40 32.83 5.80
N ASP A 14 -4.64 33.07 4.50
CA ASP A 14 -5.77 33.89 4.06
C ASP A 14 -7.09 33.09 4.10
N THR A 15 -7.87 33.36 5.16
CA THR A 15 -9.17 32.74 5.41
C THR A 15 -10.29 33.29 4.53
N ARG A 16 -10.07 34.39 3.80
CA ARG A 16 -11.12 35.05 2.99
C ARG A 16 -11.15 34.56 1.55
N ALA A 17 -10.02 34.11 1.01
CA ALA A 17 -9.90 33.66 -0.36
C ALA A 17 -10.30 32.18 -0.49
N LEU A 18 -11.58 31.85 -0.35
CA LEU A 18 -12.03 30.46 -0.47
C LEU A 18 -11.91 29.93 -1.91
N PRO A 19 -11.39 28.70 -2.13
CA PRO A 19 -11.44 28.04 -3.43
C PRO A 19 -12.88 27.93 -3.92
N ALA A 20 -13.10 28.27 -5.18
CA ALA A 20 -14.39 28.16 -5.82
C ALA A 20 -14.24 27.46 -7.17
N LEU A 21 -15.24 26.66 -7.52
CA LEU A 21 -15.42 26.21 -8.89
C LEU A 21 -15.85 27.41 -9.74
N VAL A 22 -15.00 27.79 -10.68
CA VAL A 22 -15.25 28.91 -11.59
C VAL A 22 -15.37 28.33 -13.01
N ALA A 23 -16.41 28.74 -13.72
CA ALA A 23 -16.50 28.49 -15.16
C ALA A 23 -15.51 29.43 -15.87
N ALA A 24 -14.27 28.97 -16.00
CA ALA A 24 -13.23 29.70 -16.72
C ALA A 24 -13.49 29.63 -18.24
N ASP A 25 -13.38 30.77 -18.91
CA ASP A 25 -13.42 30.86 -20.37
C ASP A 25 -12.20 30.12 -20.98
N VAL A 26 -12.29 29.74 -22.26
CA VAL A 26 -11.20 29.12 -23.00
C VAL A 26 -9.96 30.01 -23.04
N ASP A 27 -10.16 31.33 -23.16
CA ASP A 27 -9.08 32.32 -23.22
C ASP A 27 -8.67 32.84 -21.83
N ALA A 28 -9.29 32.35 -20.75
CA ALA A 28 -8.97 32.81 -19.40
C ALA A 28 -7.56 32.37 -18.99
N GLU A 29 -6.80 33.26 -18.36
CA GLU A 29 -5.45 32.96 -17.86
C GLU A 29 -5.46 32.12 -16.57
N GLY A 30 -6.61 32.04 -15.87
CA GLY A 30 -6.76 31.34 -14.60
C GLY A 30 -8.13 30.70 -14.40
N GLY A 31 -8.39 30.19 -13.19
CA GLY A 31 -9.70 29.66 -12.78
C GLY A 31 -9.95 28.18 -13.06
N ARG A 32 -9.09 27.51 -13.83
CA ARG A 32 -9.23 26.07 -14.14
C ARG A 32 -8.78 25.12 -13.03
N GLY A 33 -8.02 25.62 -12.05
CA GLY A 33 -7.40 24.79 -11.01
C GLY A 33 -8.40 23.95 -10.23
N MET A 34 -9.49 24.57 -9.75
CA MET A 34 -10.50 23.83 -8.99
C MET A 34 -11.30 22.85 -9.86
N THR A 35 -11.52 23.16 -11.13
CA THR A 35 -12.14 22.22 -12.07
C THR A 35 -11.29 20.96 -12.25
N LEU A 36 -9.96 21.11 -12.30
CA LEU A 36 -9.06 19.96 -12.36
C LEU A 36 -9.08 19.13 -11.07
N VAL A 37 -9.08 19.79 -9.90
CA VAL A 37 -9.18 19.11 -8.61
C VAL A 37 -10.49 18.32 -8.51
N ASP A 38 -11.61 18.94 -8.88
CA ASP A 38 -12.93 18.31 -8.87
C ASP A 38 -13.01 17.10 -9.80
N ALA A 39 -12.40 17.19 -10.99
CA ALA A 39 -12.39 16.10 -11.96
C ALA A 39 -11.48 14.92 -11.56
N LEU A 40 -10.42 15.15 -10.79
CA LEU A 40 -9.39 14.15 -10.48
C LEU A 40 -9.55 13.48 -9.12
N THR A 41 -10.31 14.08 -8.20
CA THR A 41 -10.37 13.64 -6.81
C THR A 41 -11.68 12.93 -6.51
N ASP A 42 -11.66 11.96 -5.60
CA ASP A 42 -12.88 11.31 -5.11
C ASP A 42 -13.75 12.31 -4.36
N ARG A 43 -13.09 13.12 -3.53
CA ARG A 43 -13.70 14.24 -2.83
C ARG A 43 -12.67 15.30 -2.53
N TRP A 44 -13.15 16.53 -2.42
CA TRP A 44 -12.37 17.66 -1.95
C TRP A 44 -13.23 18.57 -1.09
N GLY A 45 -12.58 19.46 -0.35
CA GLY A 45 -13.28 20.42 0.48
C GLY A 45 -12.37 21.45 1.09
N VAL A 46 -12.99 22.30 1.90
CA VAL A 46 -12.31 23.40 2.59
C VAL A 46 -12.70 23.35 4.05
N GLN A 47 -11.69 23.34 4.93
CA GLN A 47 -11.86 23.45 6.37
C GLN A 47 -11.28 24.78 6.84
N LEU A 48 -12.13 25.65 7.37
CA LEU A 48 -11.69 26.87 8.04
C LEU A 48 -11.27 26.54 9.47
N ARG A 49 -10.12 27.08 9.87
CA ARG A 49 -9.59 27.07 11.23
C ARG A 49 -9.40 28.52 11.69
N GLU A 50 -9.12 28.72 12.98
CA GLU A 50 -9.02 30.06 13.58
C GLU A 50 -7.98 30.96 12.89
N ASP A 51 -6.89 30.38 12.39
CA ASP A 51 -5.74 31.08 11.84
C ASP A 51 -5.48 30.83 10.35
N ARG A 52 -6.23 29.91 9.72
CA ARG A 52 -5.96 29.46 8.35
C ARG A 52 -7.15 28.76 7.72
N LYS A 53 -7.12 28.71 6.40
CA LYS A 53 -7.93 27.81 5.59
C LYS A 53 -7.11 26.58 5.20
N VAL A 54 -7.71 25.40 5.28
CA VAL A 54 -7.14 24.16 4.77
C VAL A 54 -7.99 23.69 3.60
N THR A 55 -7.45 23.77 2.39
CA THR A 55 -8.04 23.11 1.21
C THR A 55 -7.50 21.70 1.15
N TRP A 56 -8.37 20.72 0.97
CA TRP A 56 -7.98 19.32 0.95
C TRP A 56 -8.65 18.57 -0.18
N CYS A 57 -7.99 17.52 -0.65
CA CYS A 57 -8.59 16.55 -1.54
C CYS A 57 -8.16 15.12 -1.19
N GLU A 58 -8.95 14.16 -1.64
CA GLU A 58 -8.71 12.74 -1.44
C GLU A 58 -8.74 12.00 -2.78
N LEU A 59 -7.74 11.13 -2.96
CA LEU A 59 -7.55 10.30 -4.14
C LEU A 59 -7.71 8.85 -3.74
N ALA A 60 -8.55 8.09 -4.44
CA ALA A 60 -8.62 6.65 -4.27
C ALA A 60 -7.28 6.03 -4.69
N THR A 61 -6.63 5.28 -3.80
CA THR A 61 -5.33 4.66 -4.10
C THR A 61 -5.46 3.25 -4.67
N GLY A 62 -6.67 2.66 -4.62
CA GLY A 62 -6.90 1.25 -4.93
C GLY A 62 -6.20 0.29 -3.96
N LEU A 63 -5.60 0.80 -2.88
CA LEU A 63 -4.94 -0.01 -1.86
C LEU A 63 -5.98 -0.49 -0.83
N THR A 64 -5.88 -1.76 -0.47
CA THR A 64 -6.71 -2.39 0.57
C THR A 64 -6.20 -2.13 1.98
N SER A 65 -4.98 -1.58 2.11
CA SER A 65 -4.31 -1.23 3.36
C SER A 65 -3.36 -0.03 3.14
N PRO A 66 -3.09 0.82 4.14
CA PRO A 66 -2.09 1.90 4.05
C PRO A 66 -0.69 1.42 3.65
N ASP A 67 -0.34 0.19 4.02
CA ASP A 67 0.92 -0.48 3.67
C ASP A 67 0.74 -1.47 2.50
N GLY A 68 -0.43 -1.47 1.84
CA GLY A 68 -0.78 -2.44 0.81
C GLY A 68 0.11 -2.30 -0.43
N HIS A 69 0.66 -3.41 -0.90
CA HIS A 69 1.27 -3.47 -2.23
C HIS A 69 0.20 -3.24 -3.29
N LEU A 70 0.55 -2.55 -4.39
CA LEU A 70 -0.30 -2.52 -5.59
C LEU A 70 -0.70 -3.96 -5.93
N ARG A 71 -1.98 -4.14 -6.25
CA ARG A 71 -2.74 -5.40 -6.34
C ARG A 71 -2.08 -6.50 -7.20
N ASP A 72 -0.97 -7.07 -6.73
CA ASP A 72 -0.27 -8.18 -7.35
C ASP A 72 -0.90 -9.49 -6.87
N PRO A 73 -1.50 -10.29 -7.77
CA PRO A 73 -2.13 -11.56 -7.40
C PRO A 73 -1.19 -12.54 -6.69
N SER A 74 0.13 -12.39 -6.88
CA SER A 74 1.13 -13.20 -6.18
C SER A 74 1.23 -12.82 -4.70
N VAL A 75 1.22 -11.52 -4.37
CA VAL A 75 1.23 -11.02 -2.98
C VAL A 75 -0.02 -11.43 -2.22
N THR A 76 -1.22 -11.28 -2.80
CA THR A 76 -2.46 -11.71 -2.14
C THR A 76 -2.48 -13.21 -1.85
N ARG A 77 -1.92 -14.04 -2.75
CA ARG A 77 -1.79 -15.48 -2.49
C ARG A 77 -0.86 -15.77 -1.32
N VAL A 78 0.24 -15.02 -1.21
CA VAL A 78 1.21 -15.18 -0.12
C VAL A 78 0.62 -14.73 1.21
N GLU A 79 -0.14 -13.63 1.26
CA GLU A 79 -0.84 -13.19 2.49
C GLU A 79 -1.73 -14.31 3.05
N VAL A 80 -2.53 -14.95 2.19
CA VAL A 80 -3.39 -16.10 2.60
C VAL A 80 -2.55 -17.30 3.10
N LEU A 81 -1.41 -17.57 2.47
CA LEU A 81 -0.52 -18.65 2.91
C LEU A 81 0.15 -18.34 4.25
N LEU A 82 0.52 -17.09 4.50
CA LEU A 82 1.10 -16.65 5.77
C LEU A 82 0.10 -16.80 6.91
N ASP A 83 -1.16 -16.41 6.71
CA ASP A 83 -2.23 -16.61 7.70
C ASP A 83 -2.42 -18.09 8.05
N LEU A 84 -2.43 -18.96 7.02
CA LEU A 84 -2.52 -20.40 7.21
C LEU A 84 -1.31 -20.93 7.98
N TYR A 85 -0.11 -20.49 7.63
CA TYR A 85 1.11 -20.96 8.26
C TYR A 85 1.23 -20.50 9.71
N ALA A 86 0.85 -19.26 10.00
CA ALA A 86 0.77 -18.72 11.35
C ALA A 86 -0.22 -19.53 12.21
N ALA A 87 -1.34 -19.99 11.62
CA ALA A 87 -2.30 -20.87 12.29
C ALA A 87 -1.78 -22.31 12.50
N LEU A 88 -0.90 -22.80 11.63
CA LEU A 88 -0.27 -24.12 11.73
C LEU A 88 1.01 -24.13 12.59
N ARG A 89 1.56 -22.96 12.92
CA ARG A 89 2.81 -22.83 13.67
C ARG A 89 2.66 -23.55 15.02
N PRO A 90 3.51 -24.54 15.33
CA PRO A 90 3.57 -25.11 16.67
C PRO A 90 3.86 -24.00 17.69
N PRO A 91 3.40 -24.10 18.94
CA PRO A 91 3.70 -23.09 19.97
C PRO A 91 5.17 -23.21 20.39
N THR A 92 6.07 -22.67 19.56
CA THR A 92 7.51 -22.65 19.80
C THR A 92 8.04 -21.22 19.94
N CYS A 93 7.21 -20.28 20.42
CA CYS A 93 7.69 -19.12 21.19
C CYS A 93 6.48 -18.40 21.77
N SER A 94 6.51 -18.12 23.08
CA SER A 94 5.53 -17.25 23.73
C SER A 94 5.69 -15.81 23.23
N TYR A 95 4.92 -15.42 22.21
CA TYR A 95 4.74 -14.02 21.84
C TYR A 95 3.25 -13.69 21.95
N GLU A 96 2.89 -12.92 22.97
CA GLU A 96 1.53 -12.44 23.19
C GLU A 96 1.13 -11.48 22.05
N PRO A 97 -0.02 -11.67 21.39
CA PRO A 97 -0.46 -10.78 20.31
C PRO A 97 -0.92 -9.43 20.90
N GLY A 98 -0.04 -8.42 20.88
CA GLY A 98 -0.40 -7.03 21.19
C GLY A 98 -1.03 -6.32 19.98
N PRO A 99 -2.19 -5.66 20.09
CA PRO A 99 -2.85 -5.08 18.92
C PRO A 99 -2.09 -3.84 18.42
N GLY A 100 -1.74 -3.83 17.13
CA GLY A 100 -1.41 -2.60 16.38
C GLY A 100 -0.06 -2.56 15.66
N ARG A 101 0.94 -3.33 16.09
CA ARG A 101 2.27 -3.41 15.41
C ARG A 101 2.62 -4.83 14.91
N VAL A 102 1.66 -5.73 15.09
CA VAL A 102 1.78 -7.19 14.99
C VAL A 102 1.58 -7.72 13.56
N GLY A 103 1.10 -6.91 12.61
CA GLY A 103 0.93 -7.38 11.22
C GLY A 103 2.25 -7.70 10.51
N ARG A 104 3.22 -6.79 10.54
CA ARG A 104 4.47 -6.95 9.76
C ARG A 104 5.47 -7.88 10.42
N ALA A 105 5.65 -7.76 11.73
CA ALA A 105 6.64 -8.56 12.46
C ALA A 105 6.23 -10.05 12.51
N VAL A 106 4.93 -10.35 12.69
CA VAL A 106 4.43 -11.73 12.64
C VAL A 106 4.49 -12.30 11.23
N ALA A 107 4.22 -11.49 10.21
CA ALA A 107 4.41 -11.90 8.82
C ALA A 107 5.89 -12.23 8.53
N GLU A 108 6.83 -11.39 9.00
CA GLU A 108 8.28 -11.60 8.82
C GLU A 108 8.76 -12.90 9.48
N GLU A 109 8.37 -13.16 10.74
CA GLU A 109 8.67 -14.44 11.40
C GLU A 109 8.08 -15.63 10.65
N SER A 110 6.82 -15.51 10.19
CA SER A 110 6.15 -16.58 9.46
C SER A 110 6.83 -16.87 8.11
N VAL A 111 7.34 -15.84 7.42
CA VAL A 111 8.14 -16.02 6.20
C VAL A 111 9.43 -16.80 6.51
N ILE A 112 10.14 -16.43 7.58
CA ILE A 112 11.38 -17.12 7.97
C ILE A 112 11.10 -18.60 8.27
N ASP A 113 10.01 -18.89 9.00
CA ASP A 113 9.64 -20.27 9.33
C ASP A 113 9.28 -21.08 8.07
N ILE A 114 8.48 -20.50 7.15
CA ILE A 114 8.13 -21.13 5.86
C ILE A 114 9.39 -21.43 5.04
N VAL A 115 10.26 -20.44 4.88
CA VAL A 115 11.51 -20.61 4.12
C VAL A 115 12.37 -21.69 4.77
N THR A 116 12.47 -21.70 6.10
CA THR A 116 13.21 -22.72 6.84
C THR A 116 12.69 -24.12 6.56
N ASP A 117 11.37 -24.32 6.56
CA ASP A 117 10.79 -25.63 6.30
C ASP A 117 10.91 -26.06 4.83
N PHE A 118 10.82 -25.12 3.88
CA PHE A 118 11.15 -25.42 2.47
C PHE A 118 12.62 -25.81 2.29
N LEU A 119 13.55 -25.11 2.95
CA LEU A 119 14.98 -25.44 2.90
C LEU A 119 15.26 -26.84 3.47
N ARG A 120 14.60 -27.19 4.58
CA ARG A 120 14.67 -28.55 5.15
C ARG A 120 14.12 -29.60 4.19
N TRP A 121 12.97 -29.32 3.57
CA TRP A 121 12.34 -30.23 2.61
C TRP A 121 13.23 -30.47 1.39
N LEU A 122 13.79 -29.41 0.79
CA LEU A 122 14.70 -29.52 -0.37
C LEU A 122 15.92 -30.39 -0.05
N ARG A 123 16.56 -30.14 1.09
CA ARG A 123 17.72 -30.92 1.55
C ARG A 123 17.38 -32.38 1.79
N ALA A 124 16.23 -32.67 2.39
CA ALA A 124 15.77 -34.03 2.63
C ALA A 124 15.57 -34.84 1.34
N HIS A 125 15.32 -34.16 0.22
CA HIS A 125 15.13 -34.77 -1.10
C HIS A 125 16.38 -34.66 -2.01
N GLY A 126 17.50 -34.18 -1.48
CA GLY A 126 18.77 -34.09 -2.22
C GLY A 126 18.84 -32.96 -3.24
N TYR A 127 17.95 -31.97 -3.17
CA TYR A 127 18.04 -30.77 -3.99
C TYR A 127 19.06 -29.77 -3.42
N ASP A 128 19.76 -29.07 -4.30
CA ASP A 128 20.57 -27.91 -3.94
C ASP A 128 19.65 -26.71 -3.65
N ALA A 129 19.58 -26.33 -2.37
CA ALA A 129 18.70 -25.26 -1.93
C ALA A 129 19.15 -23.88 -2.46
N ASP A 130 20.46 -23.66 -2.58
CA ASP A 130 21.00 -22.38 -3.03
C ASP A 130 20.69 -22.19 -4.51
N GLU A 131 20.87 -23.23 -5.34
CA GLU A 131 20.49 -23.19 -6.76
C GLU A 131 18.98 -22.91 -6.96
N VAL A 132 18.13 -23.53 -6.15
CA VAL A 132 16.67 -23.34 -6.24
C VAL A 132 16.27 -21.91 -5.84
N LEU A 133 16.88 -21.35 -4.79
CA LEU A 133 16.64 -19.97 -4.37
C LEU A 133 17.13 -18.97 -5.42
N ASP A 134 18.33 -19.15 -5.96
CA ASP A 134 18.89 -18.30 -7.02
C ASP A 134 18.00 -18.30 -8.27
N ARG A 135 17.47 -19.46 -8.64
CA ARG A 135 16.54 -19.60 -9.75
C ARG A 135 15.19 -18.93 -9.47
N ALA A 136 14.69 -19.02 -8.24
CA ALA A 136 13.45 -18.36 -7.84
C ALA A 136 13.62 -16.83 -7.87
N GLN A 137 14.74 -16.32 -7.36
CA GLN A 137 15.09 -14.90 -7.39
C GLN A 137 15.19 -14.38 -8.83
N SER A 138 15.92 -15.09 -9.69
CA SER A 138 16.06 -14.72 -11.11
C SER A 138 14.71 -14.59 -11.84
N ARG A 139 13.72 -15.43 -11.49
CA ARG A 139 12.36 -15.35 -12.04
C ARG A 139 11.59 -14.13 -11.54
N CYS A 140 11.73 -13.79 -10.25
CA CYS A 140 11.12 -12.59 -9.68
C CYS A 140 11.65 -11.33 -10.37
N GLU A 141 12.98 -11.24 -10.53
CA GLU A 141 13.64 -10.11 -11.18
C GLU A 141 13.23 -9.96 -12.65
N ALA A 142 13.06 -11.08 -13.37
CA ALA A 142 12.60 -11.06 -14.76
C ALA A 142 11.16 -10.50 -14.90
N THR A 143 10.26 -10.82 -13.97
CA THR A 143 8.86 -10.32 -14.02
C THR A 143 8.73 -8.82 -13.77
N HIS A 144 9.66 -8.21 -13.01
CA HIS A 144 9.69 -6.76 -12.80
C HIS A 144 10.20 -5.98 -14.02
N ALA A 145 11.03 -6.59 -14.88
CA ALA A 145 11.56 -5.96 -16.08
C ALA A 145 10.53 -5.85 -17.22
N GLU A 146 9.51 -6.71 -17.26
CA GLU A 146 8.46 -6.70 -18.30
C GLU A 146 7.33 -5.70 -18.02
N SER A 147 7.11 -5.29 -16.76
CA SER A 147 6.05 -4.33 -16.39
C SER A 147 6.46 -2.84 -16.52
N GLY A 148 7.68 -2.57 -16.98
CA GLY A 148 8.25 -1.22 -17.14
C GLY A 148 8.45 -0.74 -18.59
N ARG A 149 7.80 -1.37 -19.58
CA ARG A 149 7.84 -0.98 -21.00
C ARG A 149 6.49 -0.53 -21.52
#